data_AF-A0A8J8DH05-F1
#
_entry.id   AF-A0A8J8DH05-F1
#
_cell.length_a   1.000
_cell.length_b   1.000
_cell.length_c   1.000
_cell.angle_alpha   90.00
_cell.angle_beta   90.00
_cell.angle_gamma   90.00
#
_symmetry.space_group_name_H-M   'P 1'
#
loop_
_entity.id
_entity.type
_entity.pdbx_description
1 polymer ?
#
loop_
_entity_poly.entity_id
_entity_poly.type
_entity_poly.pdbx_seq_one_letter_code
_entity_poly.pdbx_strand_id
1 'polypeptide(L)'
;MFTVGEISELVREIRRGNGFPESPFRIDEVRYDPEGDKLFIIAHDRTDKSVVIGNSFVIGKLRERLGVRQVTVYSNLDLEIKRRKLEEAGRLVKGTELEFLLPIIEAEKKFPPRKWPEVMGDFKTLVFLSFSAKALLGFAEQLKLPYDAVGIRYSFPRLKYEPIEAGPEEVFFPDERKLVALAEERGAKLVLADFSFGLKSEGGIYLLNPFRLLHIGFFELKYLFGFERPVVYDKKALIRFITDLTYEGLMESTDGANLIWRMWRR
;
A
#
# COMPACT_ATOMS: atom_id res chain seq x y z
N MET A 1 -19.90 0.51 21.35
CA MET A 1 -18.66 -0.25 21.07
C MET A 1 -19.05 -1.35 20.10
N PHE A 2 -18.47 -1.40 18.90
CA PHE A 2 -18.91 -2.37 17.88
C PHE A 2 -18.50 -3.79 18.29
N THR A 3 -19.45 -4.72 18.34
CA THR A 3 -19.19 -6.13 18.65
C THR A 3 -19.36 -7.03 17.42
N VAL A 4 -18.75 -8.22 17.45
CA VAL A 4 -18.89 -9.24 16.39
C VAL A 4 -20.36 -9.59 16.14
N GLY A 5 -21.15 -9.74 17.21
CA GLY A 5 -22.57 -10.09 17.14
C GLY A 5 -23.41 -9.01 16.45
N GLU A 6 -23.26 -7.75 16.86
CA GLU A 6 -23.96 -6.62 16.24
C GLU A 6 -23.63 -6.47 14.75
N ILE A 7 -22.34 -6.56 14.40
CA ILE A 7 -21.92 -6.45 13.00
C ILE A 7 -22.45 -7.61 12.17
N SER A 8 -22.46 -8.82 12.72
CA SER A 8 -22.99 -10.01 12.05
C SER A 8 -24.49 -9.89 11.79
N GLU A 9 -25.28 -9.44 12.78
CA GLU A 9 -26.72 -9.20 12.58
C GLU A 9 -26.99 -8.12 11.53
N LEU A 10 -26.27 -6.99 11.58
CA LEU A 10 -26.41 -5.93 10.58
C LEU A 10 -26.08 -6.42 9.17
N VAL A 11 -25.03 -7.23 9.00
CA VAL A 11 -24.70 -7.84 7.71
C VAL A 11 -25.84 -8.74 7.23
N ARG A 12 -26.39 -9.60 8.11
CA ARG A 12 -27.53 -10.49 7.77
C ARG A 12 -28.77 -9.68 7.37
N GLU A 13 -29.12 -8.65 8.13
CA GLU A 13 -30.24 -7.77 7.82
C GLU A 13 -30.08 -7.06 6.48
N ILE A 14 -28.89 -6.49 6.21
CA ILE A 14 -28.61 -5.82 4.93
C ILE A 14 -28.73 -6.82 3.78
N ARG A 15 -28.18 -8.02 3.93
CA ARG A 15 -28.27 -9.05 2.88
C ARG A 15 -29.71 -9.47 2.62
N ARG A 16 -30.45 -9.83 3.68
CA ARG A 16 -31.86 -10.27 3.59
C ARG A 16 -32.75 -9.16 3.02
N GLY A 17 -32.60 -7.94 3.51
CA GLY A 17 -33.39 -6.78 3.09
C GLY A 17 -33.12 -6.34 1.64
N ASN A 18 -32.05 -6.83 1.00
CA ASN A 18 -31.69 -6.48 -0.37
C ASN A 18 -31.65 -7.71 -1.32
N GLY A 19 -32.25 -8.83 -0.92
CA GLY A 19 -32.39 -10.02 -1.77
C GLY A 19 -31.10 -10.79 -2.05
N PHE A 20 -30.04 -10.58 -1.25
CA PHE A 20 -28.83 -11.40 -1.36
C PHE A 20 -29.07 -12.80 -0.77
N PRO A 21 -28.38 -13.84 -1.27
CA PRO A 21 -28.46 -15.18 -0.70
C PRO A 21 -28.09 -15.18 0.80
N GLU A 22 -28.83 -15.96 1.59
CA GLU A 22 -28.45 -16.26 2.97
C GLU A 22 -27.26 -17.22 2.96
N SER A 23 -26.06 -16.65 2.89
CA SER A 23 -24.80 -17.39 2.98
C SER A 23 -24.32 -17.36 4.43
N PRO A 24 -23.94 -18.51 5.01
CA PRO A 24 -23.27 -18.52 6.30
C PRO A 24 -21.95 -17.76 6.19
N PHE A 25 -21.59 -17.02 7.24
CA PHE A 25 -20.29 -16.41 7.36
C PHE A 25 -19.86 -16.30 8.82
N ARG A 26 -18.54 -16.18 9.03
CA ARG A 26 -17.94 -15.99 10.35
C ARG A 26 -17.05 -14.75 10.39
N ILE A 27 -17.32 -13.89 11.37
CA ILE A 27 -16.45 -12.79 11.77
C ILE A 27 -15.75 -13.23 13.06
N ASP A 28 -14.42 -13.21 13.07
CA ASP A 28 -13.63 -13.58 14.25
C ASP A 28 -13.38 -12.37 15.16
N GLU A 29 -13.18 -11.19 14.57
CA GLU A 29 -12.84 -9.99 15.34
C GLU A 29 -13.34 -8.72 14.65
N VAL A 30 -13.65 -7.71 15.47
CA VAL A 30 -13.97 -6.36 15.02
C VAL A 30 -13.10 -5.39 15.81
N ARG A 31 -12.40 -4.48 15.12
CA ARG A 31 -11.56 -3.44 15.72
C ARG A 31 -12.02 -2.08 15.25
N TYR A 32 -12.17 -1.15 16.16
CA TYR A 32 -12.51 0.23 15.82
C TYR A 32 -11.35 1.16 16.14
N ASP A 33 -10.99 1.97 15.15
CA ASP A 33 -10.01 3.03 15.25
C ASP A 33 -10.72 4.39 15.41
N PRO A 34 -10.77 4.96 16.62
CA PRO A 34 -11.45 6.22 16.87
C PRO A 34 -10.73 7.42 16.22
N GLU A 35 -9.42 7.35 16.01
CA GLU A 35 -8.65 8.46 15.43
C GLU A 35 -8.99 8.66 13.95
N GLY A 36 -9.09 7.55 13.19
CA GLY A 36 -9.46 7.57 11.78
C GLY A 36 -10.97 7.46 11.51
N ASP A 37 -11.77 7.21 12.55
CA ASP A 37 -13.17 6.77 12.47
C ASP A 37 -13.35 5.59 11.50
N LYS A 38 -12.56 4.53 11.73
CA LYS A 38 -12.49 3.35 10.86
C LYS A 38 -12.84 2.07 11.60
N LEU A 39 -13.73 1.28 11.00
CA LEU A 39 -14.06 -0.06 11.47
C LEU A 39 -13.34 -1.11 10.63
N PHE A 40 -12.62 -2.00 11.30
CA PHE A 40 -11.98 -3.17 10.71
C PHE A 40 -12.75 -4.41 11.11
N ILE A 41 -13.16 -5.21 10.13
CA ILE A 41 -13.84 -6.48 10.32
C ILE A 41 -12.88 -7.58 9.86
N ILE A 42 -12.59 -8.53 10.73
CA ILE A 42 -11.67 -9.64 10.47
C ILE A 42 -12.53 -10.89 10.32
N ALA A 43 -12.72 -11.29 9.08
CA ALA A 43 -13.42 -12.49 8.69
C ALA A 43 -12.53 -13.72 8.86
N HIS A 44 -13.15 -14.87 9.12
CA HIS A 44 -12.40 -16.11 9.35
C HIS A 44 -11.59 -16.53 8.12
N ASP A 45 -12.21 -16.53 6.93
CA ASP A 45 -11.54 -16.77 5.65
C ASP A 45 -11.92 -15.78 4.53
N ARG A 46 -11.44 -16.04 3.30
CA ARG A 46 -11.75 -15.21 2.12
C ARG A 46 -13.18 -15.34 1.62
N THR A 47 -13.82 -16.48 1.81
CA THR A 47 -15.23 -16.70 1.49
C THR A 47 -16.10 -15.85 2.40
N ASP A 48 -15.83 -15.88 3.71
CA ASP A 48 -16.48 -15.05 4.72
C ASP A 48 -16.30 -13.56 4.44
N LYS A 49 -15.06 -13.13 4.13
CA LYS A 49 -14.76 -11.75 3.69
C LYS A 49 -15.65 -11.35 2.52
N SER A 50 -15.80 -12.22 1.53
CA SER A 50 -16.62 -11.95 0.33
C SER A 50 -18.12 -11.81 0.67
N VAL A 51 -18.64 -12.62 1.59
CA VAL A 51 -20.03 -12.52 2.07
C VAL A 51 -20.27 -11.20 2.80
N VAL A 52 -19.34 -10.78 3.67
CA VAL A 52 -19.42 -9.51 4.42
C VAL A 52 -19.29 -8.30 3.49
N ILE A 53 -18.44 -8.37 2.47
CA ILE A 53 -18.28 -7.29 1.47
C ILE A 53 -19.52 -7.18 0.56
N GLY A 54 -20.03 -8.32 0.08
CA GLY A 54 -21.23 -8.41 -0.77
C GLY A 54 -21.16 -7.50 -2.00
N ASN A 55 -20.15 -7.69 -2.86
CA ASN A 55 -19.90 -6.87 -4.05
C ASN A 55 -19.79 -5.35 -3.75
N SER A 56 -19.19 -5.00 -2.61
CA SER A 56 -19.08 -3.63 -2.09
C SER A 56 -20.40 -2.99 -1.64
N PHE A 57 -21.54 -3.63 -1.88
CA PHE A 57 -22.84 -3.11 -1.50
C PHE A 57 -23.09 -3.25 0.01
N VAL A 58 -22.85 -4.44 0.55
CA VAL A 58 -23.12 -4.74 1.96
C VAL A 58 -22.25 -3.88 2.87
N ILE A 59 -20.95 -3.80 2.57
CA ILE A 59 -20.02 -2.92 3.30
C ILE A 59 -20.39 -1.44 3.17
N GLY A 60 -20.89 -1.00 2.01
CA GLY A 60 -21.36 0.37 1.80
C GLY A 60 -22.57 0.72 2.69
N LYS A 61 -23.56 -0.18 2.75
CA LYS A 61 -24.74 -0.03 3.62
C LYS A 61 -24.38 -0.15 5.10
N LEU A 62 -23.44 -1.02 5.44
CA LEU A 62 -22.95 -1.17 6.81
C LEU A 62 -22.29 0.12 7.28
N ARG A 63 -21.42 0.72 6.45
CA ARG A 63 -20.82 2.03 6.72
C ARG A 63 -21.89 3.11 6.95
N GLU A 64 -22.91 3.19 6.09
CA GLU A 64 -24.02 4.14 6.23
C GLU A 64 -24.79 3.97 7.55
N ARG A 65 -25.13 2.73 7.91
CA ARG A 65 -25.88 2.43 9.14
C ARG A 65 -25.09 2.71 10.42
N LEU A 66 -23.78 2.41 10.40
CA LEU A 66 -22.91 2.59 11.55
C LEU A 66 -22.44 4.04 11.73
N GLY A 67 -22.61 4.88 10.71
CA GLY A 67 -22.19 6.28 10.75
C GLY A 67 -20.68 6.49 10.80
N VAL A 68 -19.88 5.49 10.45
CA VAL A 68 -18.42 5.56 10.45
C VAL A 68 -17.87 6.01 9.10
N ARG A 69 -16.74 6.71 9.10
CA ARG A 69 -16.09 7.20 7.88
C ARG A 69 -15.67 6.07 6.94
N GLN A 70 -15.18 4.96 7.47
CA GLN A 70 -14.69 3.83 6.67
C GLN A 70 -14.96 2.49 7.34
N VAL A 71 -15.32 1.49 6.54
CA VAL A 71 -15.34 0.07 6.94
C VAL A 71 -14.39 -0.67 6.02
N THR A 72 -13.59 -1.59 6.55
CA THR A 72 -12.69 -2.45 5.77
C THR A 72 -12.73 -3.86 6.30
N VAL A 73 -12.73 -4.85 5.41
CA VAL A 73 -12.83 -6.26 5.76
C VAL A 73 -11.54 -6.97 5.33
N TYR A 74 -10.90 -7.65 6.27
CA TYR A 74 -9.74 -8.52 6.03
C TYR A 74 -10.11 -9.97 6.34
N SER A 75 -9.42 -10.91 5.72
CA SER A 75 -9.42 -12.31 6.20
C SER A 75 -8.24 -12.55 7.13
N ASN A 76 -8.33 -13.51 8.04
CA ASN A 76 -7.18 -13.92 8.85
C ASN A 76 -5.98 -14.34 7.99
N LEU A 77 -6.24 -15.00 6.86
CA LEU A 77 -5.19 -15.42 5.94
C LEU A 77 -4.43 -14.22 5.36
N ASP A 78 -5.13 -13.15 4.96
CA ASP A 78 -4.48 -11.93 4.44
C ASP A 78 -3.56 -11.31 5.52
N LEU A 79 -4.03 -11.25 6.78
CA LEU A 79 -3.25 -10.71 7.90
C LEU A 79 -2.05 -11.60 8.27
N GLU A 80 -2.21 -12.92 8.20
CA GLU A 80 -1.14 -13.88 8.47
C GLU A 80 -0.05 -13.82 7.41
N ILE A 81 -0.42 -13.73 6.12
CA ILE A 81 0.54 -13.52 5.02
C ILE A 81 1.34 -12.24 5.26
N LYS A 82 0.65 -11.14 5.61
CA LYS A 82 1.29 -9.86 5.93
C LYS A 82 2.29 -10.00 7.08
N ARG A 83 1.93 -10.68 8.18
CA ARG A 83 2.85 -10.90 9.32
C ARG A 83 4.12 -11.65 8.91
N ARG A 84 3.98 -12.72 8.13
CA ARG A 84 5.13 -13.48 7.62
C ARG A 84 6.03 -12.64 6.72
N LYS A 85 5.45 -11.83 5.83
CA LYS A 85 6.20 -10.89 4.99
C LYS A 85 6.95 -9.84 5.82
N LEU A 86 6.35 -9.37 6.90
CA LEU A 86 6.99 -8.43 7.83
C LEU A 86 8.09 -9.08 8.66
N GLU A 87 7.99 -10.37 8.99
CA GLU A 87 9.10 -11.11 9.60
C GLU A 87 10.30 -11.22 8.65
N GLU A 88 10.06 -11.53 7.38
CA GLU A 88 11.09 -11.52 6.33
C GLU A 88 11.73 -10.12 6.23
N ALA A 89 10.91 -9.07 6.15
CA ALA A 89 11.37 -7.68 6.10
C ALA A 89 12.23 -7.31 7.32
N GLY A 90 11.81 -7.71 8.53
CA GLY A 90 12.56 -7.47 9.76
C GLY A 90 13.94 -8.13 9.73
N ARG A 91 14.06 -9.33 9.15
CA ARG A 91 15.37 -9.99 8.96
C ARG A 91 16.25 -9.27 7.94
N LEU A 92 15.66 -8.71 6.88
CA LEU A 92 16.41 -7.99 5.84
C LEU A 92 17.02 -6.68 6.34
N VAL A 93 16.33 -5.96 7.24
CA VAL A 93 16.83 -4.68 7.76
C VAL A 93 17.73 -4.83 8.98
N LYS A 94 17.63 -5.94 9.71
CA LYS A 94 18.42 -6.19 10.93
C LYS A 94 19.91 -6.28 10.61
N GLY A 95 20.75 -5.59 11.37
CA GLY A 95 22.18 -5.49 11.17
C GLY A 95 22.61 -4.56 10.02
N THR A 96 21.66 -3.82 9.42
CA THR A 96 21.94 -2.85 8.36
C THR A 96 21.77 -1.42 8.88
N GLU A 97 22.17 -0.42 8.08
CA GLU A 97 21.92 0.98 8.45
C GLU A 97 20.38 1.29 8.49
N LEU A 98 19.53 0.42 7.94
CA LEU A 98 18.06 0.56 7.92
C LEU A 98 17.33 0.01 9.17
N GLU A 99 18.04 -0.32 10.25
CA GLU A 99 17.44 -0.82 11.50
C GLU A 99 16.39 0.12 12.11
N PHE A 100 16.45 1.42 11.81
CA PHE A 100 15.44 2.40 12.23
C PHE A 100 14.02 2.09 11.70
N LEU A 101 13.88 1.20 10.70
CA LEU A 101 12.59 0.71 10.20
C LEU A 101 11.99 -0.41 11.06
N LEU A 102 12.77 -1.06 11.93
CA LEU A 102 12.28 -2.17 12.78
C LEU A 102 11.06 -1.79 13.63
N PRO A 103 11.00 -0.61 14.29
CA PRO A 103 9.81 -0.20 15.04
C PRO A 103 8.54 -0.11 14.18
N ILE A 104 8.67 0.34 12.92
CA ILE A 104 7.54 0.37 11.97
C ILE A 104 7.12 -1.04 11.59
N ILE A 105 8.08 -1.91 11.27
CA ILE A 105 7.82 -3.31 10.91
C ILE A 105 7.07 -4.03 12.04
N GLU A 106 7.52 -3.87 13.29
CA GLU A 106 6.87 -4.47 14.46
C GLU A 106 5.47 -3.90 14.73
N ALA A 107 5.28 -2.60 14.52
CA ALA A 107 3.96 -1.99 14.61
C ALA A 107 3.02 -2.51 13.52
N GLU A 108 3.52 -2.66 12.29
CA GLU A 108 2.75 -3.12 11.14
C GLU A 108 2.29 -4.59 11.28
N LYS A 109 3.00 -5.43 12.06
CA LYS A 109 2.55 -6.81 12.38
C LYS A 109 1.27 -6.85 13.21
N LYS A 110 0.98 -5.77 13.95
CA LYS A 110 -0.21 -5.61 14.80
C LYS A 110 -1.40 -5.00 14.04
N PHE A 111 -1.18 -4.57 12.79
CA PHE A 111 -2.23 -4.06 11.92
C PHE A 111 -3.39 -5.07 11.77
N PRO A 112 -4.66 -4.63 11.77
CA PRO A 112 -5.18 -3.26 11.93
C PRO A 112 -5.55 -2.88 13.39
N PRO A 113 -5.62 -1.59 13.78
CA PRO A 113 -5.29 -0.41 12.97
C PRO A 113 -3.78 -0.19 12.83
N ARG A 114 -3.40 0.68 11.89
CA ARG A 114 -2.01 1.07 11.68
C ARG A 114 -1.64 2.17 12.67
N LYS A 115 -0.69 1.90 13.56
CA LYS A 115 -0.17 2.86 14.54
C LYS A 115 1.36 2.85 14.50
N TRP A 116 1.94 3.61 13.58
CA TRP A 116 3.39 3.67 13.46
C TRP A 116 3.99 4.56 14.55
N PRO A 117 5.08 4.11 15.19
CA PRO A 117 5.87 4.98 16.05
C PRO A 117 6.55 6.06 15.21
N GLU A 118 6.95 7.16 15.86
CA GLU A 118 7.88 8.09 15.24
C GLU A 118 9.25 7.43 15.12
N VAL A 119 9.82 7.52 13.92
CA VAL A 119 11.20 7.09 13.62
C VAL A 119 11.88 8.18 12.81
N MET A 120 13.21 8.14 12.76
CA MET A 120 14.02 9.06 11.99
C MET A 120 15.15 8.29 11.34
N GLY A 121 15.32 8.44 10.03
CA GLY A 121 16.50 7.99 9.31
C GLY A 121 17.40 9.17 8.95
N ASP A 122 18.72 8.96 8.98
CA ASP A 122 19.72 10.00 8.71
C ASP A 122 20.38 9.82 7.31
N PHE A 123 19.60 9.30 6.36
CA PHE A 123 20.09 9.02 5.00
C PHE A 123 19.73 10.17 4.09
N LYS A 124 20.74 10.74 3.42
CA LYS A 124 20.48 11.46 2.19
C LYS A 124 19.83 10.49 1.21
N THR A 125 18.61 10.82 0.80
CA THR A 125 17.71 9.92 0.09
C THR A 125 17.38 10.47 -1.30
N LEU A 126 17.44 9.63 -2.31
CA LEU A 126 16.93 9.93 -3.64
C LEU A 126 15.52 9.33 -3.76
N VAL A 127 14.51 10.14 -4.04
CA VAL A 127 13.16 9.64 -4.30
C VAL A 127 12.90 9.72 -5.80
N PHE A 128 12.79 8.58 -6.46
CA PHE A 128 12.38 8.53 -7.85
C PHE A 128 10.86 8.46 -7.93
N LEU A 129 10.24 9.47 -8.53
CA LEU A 129 8.79 9.54 -8.72
C LEU A 129 8.36 8.52 -9.78
N SER A 130 7.98 7.35 -9.31
CA SER A 130 7.34 6.27 -10.06
C SER A 130 5.83 6.23 -9.76
N PHE A 131 5.11 5.19 -10.18
CA PHE A 131 3.66 5.06 -10.07
C PHE A 131 3.07 5.44 -8.70
N SER A 132 3.77 5.11 -7.61
CA SER A 132 3.41 5.41 -6.23
C SER A 132 4.03 6.72 -5.72
N ALA A 133 4.32 7.69 -6.60
CA ALA A 133 5.06 8.94 -6.29
C ALA A 133 4.64 9.63 -4.98
N LYS A 134 3.33 9.82 -4.75
CA LYS A 134 2.83 10.42 -3.50
C LYS A 134 3.15 9.58 -2.26
N ALA A 135 3.05 8.26 -2.37
CA ALA A 135 3.39 7.37 -1.27
C ALA A 135 4.89 7.38 -1.00
N LEU A 136 5.74 7.39 -2.04
CA LEU A 136 7.19 7.44 -1.88
C LEU A 136 7.65 8.73 -1.20
N LEU A 137 7.10 9.89 -1.60
CA LEU A 137 7.32 11.16 -0.92
C LEU A 137 6.80 11.12 0.52
N GLY A 138 5.58 10.61 0.73
CA GLY A 138 4.98 10.47 2.06
C GLY A 138 5.78 9.56 2.98
N PHE A 139 6.41 8.49 2.46
CA PHE A 139 7.35 7.67 3.22
C PHE A 139 8.61 8.44 3.59
N ALA A 140 9.20 9.20 2.65
CA ALA A 140 10.37 10.02 2.95
C ALA A 140 10.06 11.04 4.07
N GLU A 141 8.92 11.71 3.99
CA GLU A 141 8.44 12.66 5.01
C GLU A 141 8.16 11.97 6.35
N GLN A 142 7.41 10.85 6.35
CA GLN A 142 7.03 10.11 7.56
C GLN A 142 8.24 9.54 8.30
N LEU A 143 9.27 9.14 7.55
CA LEU A 143 10.54 8.62 8.09
C LEU A 143 11.55 9.73 8.42
N LYS A 144 11.15 11.01 8.23
CA LYS A 144 11.97 12.20 8.44
C LYS A 144 13.31 12.15 7.68
N LEU A 145 13.31 11.55 6.49
CA LEU A 145 14.49 11.40 5.64
C LEU A 145 14.76 12.70 4.89
N PRO A 146 16.00 13.23 4.88
CA PRO A 146 16.36 14.29 3.94
C PRO A 146 16.39 13.73 2.51
N TYR A 147 15.61 14.31 1.59
CA TYR A 147 15.48 13.76 0.25
C TYR A 147 15.54 14.77 -0.90
N ASP A 148 16.08 14.29 -2.03
CA ASP A 148 16.00 14.92 -3.34
C ASP A 148 15.00 14.12 -4.20
N ALA A 149 13.96 14.77 -4.70
CA ALA A 149 12.96 14.12 -5.57
C ALA A 149 13.30 14.31 -7.04
N VAL A 150 13.39 13.20 -7.78
CA VAL A 150 13.65 13.16 -9.22
C VAL A 150 12.55 12.38 -9.93
N GLY A 151 12.35 12.61 -11.23
CA GLY A 151 11.32 11.88 -11.97
C GLY A 151 11.34 12.18 -13.46
N ILE A 152 10.53 11.45 -14.22
CA ILE A 152 10.44 11.64 -15.67
C ILE A 152 9.78 12.98 -15.95
N ARG A 153 10.34 13.77 -16.86
CA ARG A 153 9.79 15.09 -17.22
C ARG A 153 8.30 15.00 -17.55
N TYR A 154 7.52 15.88 -16.93
CA TYR A 154 6.05 15.99 -17.05
C TYR A 154 5.24 14.80 -16.53
N SER A 155 5.83 13.75 -15.97
CA SER A 155 5.08 12.58 -15.48
C SER A 155 4.11 12.92 -14.36
N PHE A 156 4.49 13.82 -13.44
CA PHE A 156 3.65 14.25 -12.30
C PHE A 156 3.54 15.78 -12.20
N PRO A 157 2.75 16.46 -13.05
CA PRO A 157 2.76 17.92 -13.17
C PRO A 157 2.36 18.69 -11.90
N ARG A 158 1.75 18.01 -10.92
CA ARG A 158 1.32 18.57 -9.64
C ARG A 158 2.33 18.36 -8.51
N LEU A 159 3.41 17.62 -8.75
CA LEU A 159 4.44 17.34 -7.76
C LEU A 159 5.72 18.12 -8.09
N LYS A 160 6.47 18.48 -7.06
CA LYS A 160 7.77 19.14 -7.20
C LYS A 160 8.87 18.08 -7.26
N TYR A 161 9.62 18.07 -8.34
CA TYR A 161 10.77 17.17 -8.56
C TYR A 161 11.68 17.73 -9.65
N GLU A 162 12.91 17.25 -9.68
CA GLU A 162 13.85 17.52 -10.74
C GLU A 162 13.66 16.53 -11.90
N PRO A 163 13.46 17.00 -13.14
CA PRO A 163 13.26 16.12 -14.28
C PRO A 163 14.58 15.45 -14.69
N ILE A 164 14.56 14.13 -14.84
CA ILE A 164 15.68 13.34 -15.40
C ILE A 164 15.27 12.70 -16.73
N GLU A 165 16.26 12.35 -17.55
CA GLU A 165 16.04 11.58 -18.78
C GLU A 165 15.68 10.14 -18.42
N ALA A 166 14.53 9.64 -18.85
CA ALA A 166 14.01 8.32 -18.53
C ALA A 166 12.90 7.91 -19.52
N GLY A 167 12.78 6.61 -19.78
CA GLY A 167 11.70 6.05 -20.60
C GLY A 167 10.37 6.01 -19.85
N PRO A 168 9.21 6.20 -20.52
CA PRO A 168 7.88 6.15 -19.87
C PRO A 168 7.56 4.85 -19.12
N GLU A 169 8.26 3.76 -19.45
CA GLU A 169 8.19 2.48 -18.74
C GLU A 169 8.80 2.53 -17.32
N GLU A 170 9.79 3.40 -17.09
CA GLU A 170 10.46 3.54 -15.80
C GLU A 170 9.52 4.09 -14.72
N VAL A 171 8.40 4.70 -15.09
CA VAL A 171 7.32 5.05 -14.12
C VAL A 171 6.83 3.82 -13.38
N PHE A 172 6.84 2.65 -14.00
CA PHE A 172 6.39 1.40 -13.38
C PHE A 172 7.55 0.48 -13.01
N PHE A 173 8.64 0.53 -13.77
CA PHE A 173 9.80 -0.34 -13.59
C PHE A 173 11.07 0.51 -13.56
N PRO A 174 11.38 1.17 -12.43
CA PRO A 174 12.54 2.04 -12.31
C PRO A 174 13.85 1.30 -12.62
N ASP A 175 14.76 1.93 -13.37
CA ASP A 175 16.06 1.33 -13.70
C ASP A 175 17.02 1.41 -12.49
N GLU A 176 17.32 0.24 -11.90
CA GLU A 176 18.19 0.12 -10.74
C GLU A 176 19.59 0.71 -10.96
N ARG A 177 20.23 0.40 -12.09
CA ARG A 177 21.63 0.81 -12.34
C ARG A 177 21.75 2.31 -12.49
N LYS A 178 20.79 2.89 -13.22
CA LYS A 178 20.72 4.33 -13.43
C LYS A 178 20.44 5.08 -12.13
N LEU A 179 19.54 4.56 -11.29
CA LEU A 179 19.25 5.19 -10.00
C LEU A 179 20.39 5.04 -9.01
N VAL A 180 21.14 3.93 -9.03
CA VAL A 180 22.39 3.78 -8.27
C VAL A 180 23.41 4.82 -8.70
N ALA A 181 23.70 4.94 -10.00
CA ALA A 181 24.67 5.93 -10.49
C ALA A 181 24.28 7.38 -10.13
N LEU A 182 22.98 7.71 -10.24
CA LEU A 182 22.47 9.03 -9.85
C LEU A 182 22.56 9.27 -8.33
N ALA A 183 22.34 8.23 -7.53
CA ALA A 183 22.50 8.31 -6.07
C ALA A 183 23.96 8.50 -5.68
N GLU A 184 24.91 7.81 -6.33
CA GLU A 184 26.35 8.00 -6.13
C GLU A 184 26.77 9.45 -6.44
N GLU A 185 26.37 9.97 -7.60
CA GLU A 185 26.65 11.36 -8.02
C GLU A 185 26.14 12.37 -6.98
N ARG A 186 24.98 12.12 -6.39
CA ARG A 186 24.34 13.01 -5.41
C ARG A 186 24.75 12.72 -3.98
N GLY A 187 25.57 11.70 -3.73
CA GLY A 187 25.93 11.25 -2.38
C GLY A 187 24.74 10.74 -1.56
N ALA A 188 23.69 10.22 -2.22
CA ALA A 188 22.55 9.58 -1.57
C ALA A 188 22.90 8.12 -1.23
N LYS A 189 22.53 7.66 -0.04
CA LYS A 189 22.73 6.28 0.42
C LYS A 189 21.48 5.40 0.31
N LEU A 190 20.33 6.03 0.06
CA LEU A 190 19.03 5.37 -0.02
C LEU A 190 18.30 5.86 -1.26
N VAL A 191 17.68 4.95 -1.99
CA VAL A 191 16.78 5.24 -3.12
C VAL A 191 15.41 4.68 -2.83
N LEU A 192 14.38 5.52 -2.90
CA LEU A 192 12.98 5.11 -2.82
C LEU A 192 12.37 5.10 -4.22
N ALA A 193 11.84 3.95 -4.65
CA ALA A 193 11.13 3.80 -5.91
C ALA A 193 10.18 2.57 -5.91
N ASP A 194 9.34 2.44 -6.94
CA ASP A 194 8.50 1.24 -7.18
C ASP A 194 9.33 0.05 -7.72
N PHE A 195 10.41 -0.35 -7.03
CA PHE A 195 11.17 -1.54 -7.40
C PHE A 195 10.32 -2.82 -7.32
N SER A 196 10.71 -3.86 -8.06
CA SER A 196 10.05 -5.18 -8.04
C SER A 196 10.37 -6.02 -6.79
N PHE A 197 11.17 -5.50 -5.87
CA PHE A 197 11.53 -6.13 -4.59
C PHE A 197 11.32 -5.15 -3.43
N GLY A 198 11.31 -5.66 -2.20
CA GLY A 198 11.20 -4.82 -1.01
C GLY A 198 12.48 -4.05 -0.70
N LEU A 199 13.62 -4.73 -0.61
CA LEU A 199 14.92 -4.13 -0.28
C LEU A 199 16.05 -4.86 -1.01
N LYS A 200 16.99 -4.11 -1.56
CA LYS A 200 18.25 -4.59 -2.14
C LYS A 200 19.37 -3.61 -1.79
N SER A 201 20.61 -4.09 -1.72
CA SER A 201 21.80 -3.24 -1.57
C SER A 201 22.70 -3.43 -2.78
N GLU A 202 23.15 -2.34 -3.39
CA GLU A 202 24.03 -2.34 -4.56
C GLU A 202 25.02 -1.18 -4.45
N GLY A 203 26.33 -1.45 -4.56
CA GLY A 203 27.35 -0.39 -4.44
C GLY A 203 27.39 0.34 -3.08
N GLY A 204 26.82 -0.24 -2.02
CA GLY A 204 26.66 0.44 -0.73
C GLY A 204 25.47 1.40 -0.65
N ILE A 205 24.62 1.41 -1.67
CA ILE A 205 23.35 2.14 -1.73
C ILE A 205 22.19 1.16 -1.51
N TYR A 206 21.26 1.55 -0.66
CA TYR A 206 20.03 0.79 -0.43
C TYR A 206 18.96 1.18 -1.45
N LEU A 207 18.40 0.21 -2.15
CA LEU A 207 17.25 0.36 -3.04
C LEU A 207 16.02 -0.19 -2.31
N LEU A 208 15.06 0.68 -2.01
CA LEU A 208 13.92 0.37 -1.15
C LEU A 208 12.60 0.67 -1.86
N ASN A 209 11.74 -0.35 -1.95
CA ASN A 209 10.32 -0.16 -2.17
C ASN A 209 9.61 -0.32 -0.81
N PRO A 210 9.21 0.78 -0.16
CA PRO A 210 8.72 0.73 1.22
C PRO A 210 7.40 -0.04 1.36
N PHE A 211 6.51 0.02 0.38
CA PHE A 211 5.22 -0.67 0.49
C PHE A 211 5.31 -2.16 0.14
N ARG A 212 6.25 -2.58 -0.73
CA ARG A 212 6.56 -4.00 -0.90
C ARG A 212 7.25 -4.55 0.34
N LEU A 213 8.19 -3.81 0.93
CA LEU A 213 8.87 -4.20 2.18
C LEU A 213 7.86 -4.38 3.32
N LEU A 214 6.93 -3.45 3.49
CA LEU A 214 5.93 -3.48 4.57
C LEU A 214 4.64 -4.26 4.21
N HIS A 215 4.58 -4.82 3.01
CA HIS A 215 3.41 -5.50 2.45
C HIS A 215 2.12 -4.69 2.65
N ILE A 216 2.12 -3.44 2.18
CA ILE A 216 1.00 -2.51 2.27
C ILE A 216 0.36 -2.43 0.90
N GLY A 217 -0.93 -2.78 0.82
CA GLY A 217 -1.65 -2.77 -0.44
C GLY A 217 -1.83 -1.36 -1.01
N PHE A 218 -1.96 -1.25 -2.33
CA PHE A 218 -2.12 0.03 -3.03
C PHE A 218 -3.29 0.86 -2.50
N PHE A 219 -4.42 0.22 -2.19
CA PHE A 219 -5.58 0.92 -1.63
C PHE A 219 -5.23 1.56 -0.29
N GLU A 220 -4.52 0.85 0.58
CA GLU A 220 -4.06 1.37 1.87
C GLU A 220 -3.11 2.54 1.69
N LEU A 221 -2.14 2.46 0.77
CA LEU A 221 -1.25 3.58 0.44
C LEU A 221 -2.02 4.82 0.01
N LYS A 222 -3.05 4.65 -0.81
CA LYS A 222 -3.90 5.76 -1.25
C LYS A 222 -4.63 6.43 -0.09
N TYR A 223 -5.01 5.71 0.96
CA TYR A 223 -5.59 6.33 2.18
C TYR A 223 -4.53 6.98 3.06
N LEU A 224 -3.32 6.44 3.10
CA LEU A 224 -2.24 6.97 3.92
C LEU A 224 -1.65 8.25 3.33
N PHE A 225 -1.31 8.24 2.04
CA PHE A 225 -0.51 9.29 1.40
C PHE A 225 -1.20 9.93 0.19
N GLY A 226 -2.36 9.40 -0.22
CA GLY A 226 -3.00 9.78 -1.46
C GLY A 226 -2.38 9.10 -2.69
N PHE A 227 -2.87 9.48 -3.86
CA PHE A 227 -2.39 8.96 -5.14
C PHE A 227 -2.43 10.08 -6.18
N GLU A 228 -1.30 10.31 -6.84
CA GLU A 228 -1.22 11.17 -8.03
C GLU A 228 -0.97 10.27 -9.23
N ARG A 229 -1.83 10.38 -10.24
CA ARG A 229 -1.72 9.52 -11.41
C ARG A 229 -0.65 10.08 -12.36
N PRO A 230 0.26 9.25 -12.90
CA PRO A 230 1.18 9.71 -13.94
C PRO A 230 0.42 10.09 -15.21
N VAL A 231 0.90 11.11 -15.92
CA VAL A 231 0.37 11.51 -17.25
C VAL A 231 1.25 11.05 -18.41
N VAL A 232 2.53 10.78 -18.17
CA VAL A 232 3.46 10.19 -19.13
C VAL A 232 3.80 8.79 -18.65
N TYR A 233 3.39 7.76 -19.39
CA TYR A 233 3.63 6.37 -19.02
C TYR A 233 3.41 5.42 -20.20
N ASP A 234 4.03 4.23 -20.15
CA ASP A 234 3.78 3.17 -21.13
C ASP A 234 2.56 2.29 -20.75
N LYS A 235 1.64 2.08 -21.69
CA LYS A 235 0.38 1.35 -21.44
C LYS A 235 0.58 -0.15 -21.22
N LYS A 236 1.58 -0.77 -21.86
CA LYS A 236 1.87 -2.20 -21.67
C LYS A 236 2.55 -2.43 -20.32
N ALA A 237 3.48 -1.54 -19.95
CA ALA A 237 4.12 -1.53 -18.65
C ALA A 237 3.09 -1.36 -17.53
N LEU A 238 2.09 -0.49 -17.69
CA LEU A 238 0.97 -0.37 -16.76
C LEU A 238 0.28 -1.73 -16.53
N ILE A 239 -0.11 -2.45 -17.58
CA ILE A 239 -0.81 -3.73 -17.43
C ILE A 239 0.06 -4.73 -16.67
N ARG A 240 1.34 -4.85 -17.04
CA ARG A 240 2.27 -5.76 -16.36
C ARG A 240 2.41 -5.40 -14.88
N PHE A 241 2.68 -4.15 -14.58
CA PHE A 241 2.87 -3.68 -13.21
C PHE A 241 1.64 -3.93 -12.32
N ILE A 242 0.44 -3.66 -12.84
CA ILE A 242 -0.80 -3.92 -12.11
C ILE A 242 -1.05 -5.42 -11.94
N THR A 243 -0.69 -6.24 -12.93
CA THR A 243 -0.78 -7.70 -12.84
C THR A 243 0.18 -8.22 -11.77
N ASP A 244 1.42 -7.71 -11.71
CA ASP A 244 2.42 -8.09 -10.71
C ASP A 244 1.94 -7.75 -9.29
N LEU A 245 1.46 -6.51 -9.07
CA LEU A 245 0.89 -6.12 -7.77
C LEU A 245 -0.30 -6.99 -7.37
N THR A 246 -1.14 -7.41 -8.33
CA THR A 246 -2.28 -8.28 -8.06
C THR A 246 -1.82 -9.68 -7.67
N TYR A 247 -0.84 -10.24 -8.39
CA TYR A 247 -0.28 -11.56 -8.10
C TYR A 247 0.42 -11.62 -6.74
N GLU A 248 1.08 -10.54 -6.36
CA GLU A 248 1.75 -10.40 -5.05
C GLU A 248 0.79 -10.13 -3.88
N GLY A 249 -0.50 -9.95 -4.15
CA GLY A 249 -1.50 -9.61 -3.14
C GLY A 249 -1.43 -8.16 -2.64
N LEU A 250 -0.71 -7.28 -3.34
CA LEU A 250 -0.60 -5.85 -3.04
C LEU A 250 -1.69 -5.00 -3.71
N MET A 251 -2.51 -5.61 -4.56
CA MET A 251 -3.65 -4.97 -5.21
C MET A 251 -4.80 -5.97 -5.37
N GLU A 252 -6.02 -5.55 -5.04
CA GLU A 252 -7.22 -6.36 -5.32
C GLU A 252 -7.50 -6.36 -6.83
N SER A 253 -7.87 -7.50 -7.40
CA SER A 253 -8.05 -7.66 -8.85
C SER A 253 -9.06 -6.68 -9.44
N THR A 254 -10.13 -6.37 -8.70
CA THR A 254 -11.15 -5.40 -9.11
C THR A 254 -10.61 -3.97 -9.17
N ASP A 255 -9.71 -3.61 -8.25
CA ASP A 255 -9.08 -2.29 -8.24
C ASP A 255 -8.06 -2.16 -9.37
N GLY A 256 -7.26 -3.21 -9.60
CA GLY A 256 -6.34 -3.28 -10.72
C GLY A 256 -7.03 -3.13 -12.07
N ALA A 257 -8.11 -3.90 -12.31
CA ALA A 257 -8.90 -3.81 -13.53
C ALA A 257 -9.50 -2.40 -13.73
N ASN A 258 -10.05 -1.80 -12.66
CA ASN A 258 -10.59 -0.44 -12.71
C ASN A 258 -9.51 0.60 -13.04
N LEU A 259 -8.30 0.44 -12.49
CA LEU A 259 -7.22 1.38 -12.74
C LEU A 259 -6.69 1.28 -14.16
N ILE A 260 -6.47 0.05 -14.65
CA ILE A 260 -6.11 -0.20 -16.06
C ILE A 260 -7.15 0.46 -16.96
N TRP A 261 -8.45 0.20 -16.78
CA TRP A 261 -9.50 0.79 -17.59
C TRP A 261 -9.46 2.32 -17.62
N ARG A 262 -9.32 2.95 -16.45
CA ARG A 262 -9.29 4.42 -16.30
C ARG A 262 -8.04 5.07 -16.90
N MET A 263 -6.92 4.36 -16.93
CA MET A 263 -5.66 4.84 -17.49
C MET A 263 -5.50 4.46 -18.96
N TRP A 264 -6.20 3.43 -19.44
CA TRP A 264 -6.15 3.01 -20.84
C TRP A 264 -6.95 3.91 -21.77
N ARG A 265 -8.10 4.42 -21.29
CA ARG A 265 -9.02 5.29 -22.06
C ARG A 265 -8.50 6.70 -22.34
N ARG A 266 -7.42 7.11 -21.68
CA ARG A 266 -6.71 8.36 -21.97
C ARG A 266 -5.57 8.09 -22.94
#